data_AF-A0A392N8D0-F1
#
_entry.id   AF-A0A392N8D0-F1
#
_cell.length_a   1.000
_cell.length_b   1.000
_cell.length_c   1.000
_cell.angle_alpha   90.00
_cell.angle_beta   90.00
_cell.angle_gamma   90.00
#
_symmetry.space_group_name_H-M   'P 1'
#
loop_
_entity.id
_entity.type
_entity.pdbx_description
1 polymer ?
#
loop_
_entity_poly.entity_id
_entity_poly.type
_entity_poly.pdbx_seq_one_letter_code
_entity_poly.pdbx_strand_id
1 'polypeptide(L)'
;MNKRLKLTSIKSSDDENSSDQCVWNFEDTKRELCEYAKSCGLKLMVEEKGLEELVSEIKIMNKRGARKVFLAFNLMIGLSHMGMVRNRRKNALEFLKVAEDLIKNCGSKGMITFGDGDVFEKLKNSLNFKSFFEGNLVHYKALLESIESQFSEKFSKARIACEVLFVAPCISSCDWLQTWEEMKSDGDFQAEIRLESGSLSKNVLMEVKEVLRGCESSYQARIEGGNENELVLEWKGTQLLRFSIWKN
;
A
#
# COMPACT_ATOMS: atom_id res chain seq x y z
N MET A 1 18.07 13.30 21.98
CA MET A 1 17.06 12.22 22.01
C MET A 1 17.43 11.20 20.94
N ASN A 2 18.00 10.03 21.29
CA ASN A 2 18.46 9.04 20.29
C ASN A 2 17.29 8.17 19.81
N LYS A 3 16.43 8.72 18.94
CA LYS A 3 15.38 7.92 18.27
C LYS A 3 16.06 7.00 17.24
N ARG A 4 15.78 5.69 17.33
CA ARG A 4 16.28 4.68 16.40
C ARG A 4 15.10 4.12 15.62
N LEU A 5 15.23 4.08 14.29
CA LEU A 5 14.25 3.49 13.39
C LEU A 5 14.95 2.45 12.52
N LYS A 6 14.33 1.29 12.35
CA LYS A 6 14.75 0.25 11.40
C LYS A 6 13.64 0.13 10.36
N LEU A 7 13.99 0.32 9.10
CA LEU A 7 13.10 0.15 7.96
C LEU A 7 13.60 -1.06 7.15
N THR A 8 12.75 -2.07 7.02
CA THR A 8 13.05 -3.27 6.24
C THR A 8 12.13 -3.30 5.03
N SER A 9 12.71 -3.23 3.84
CA SER A 9 11.99 -3.52 2.59
C SER A 9 11.93 -5.03 2.38
N ILE A 10 10.78 -5.56 1.94
CA ILE A 10 10.60 -6.99 1.71
C ILE A 10 10.75 -7.28 0.23
N LYS A 11 11.68 -8.18 -0.12
CA LYS A 11 11.85 -8.66 -1.50
C LYS A 11 10.68 -9.53 -1.89
N SER A 12 10.13 -9.32 -3.09
CA SER A 12 9.23 -10.31 -3.66
C SER A 12 10.07 -11.44 -4.26
N SER A 13 9.66 -12.70 -4.04
CA SER A 13 10.29 -13.86 -4.68
C SER A 13 10.11 -13.88 -6.20
N ASP A 14 9.13 -13.13 -6.71
CA ASP A 14 8.81 -13.05 -8.13
C ASP A 14 9.74 -12.08 -8.90
N ASP A 15 10.55 -11.28 -8.19
CA ASP A 15 11.50 -10.30 -8.76
C ASP A 15 12.72 -10.97 -9.41
N GLU A 16 12.93 -12.28 -9.22
CA GLU A 16 14.08 -12.99 -9.81
C GLU A 16 13.94 -13.28 -11.32
N ASN A 17 12.73 -13.15 -11.88
CA ASN A 17 12.44 -13.50 -13.28
C ASN A 17 12.12 -12.30 -14.20
N SER A 18 12.11 -11.07 -13.69
CA SER A 18 12.02 -9.89 -14.53
C SER A 18 13.41 -9.46 -14.98
N SER A 19 13.75 -9.80 -16.22
CA SER A 19 14.96 -9.34 -16.93
C SER A 19 15.03 -7.83 -17.16
N ASP A 20 14.08 -7.06 -16.62
CA ASP A 20 14.02 -5.62 -16.77
C ASP A 20 14.79 -5.00 -15.60
N GLN A 21 15.93 -4.39 -15.93
CA GLN A 21 16.73 -3.56 -15.02
C GLN A 21 15.81 -2.69 -14.18
N CYS A 22 15.63 -3.03 -12.90
CA CYS A 22 14.93 -2.16 -11.98
C CYS A 22 15.67 -0.81 -11.98
N VAL A 23 15.03 0.22 -12.52
CA VAL A 23 15.58 1.58 -12.63
C VAL A 23 15.92 2.16 -11.25
N TRP A 24 15.36 1.57 -10.19
CA TRP A 24 15.52 1.95 -8.81
C TRP A 24 16.61 1.11 -8.13
N ASN A 25 17.76 1.72 -7.90
CA ASN A 25 18.82 1.10 -7.12
C ASN A 25 18.50 1.20 -5.62
N PHE A 26 18.20 0.07 -4.98
CA PHE A 26 17.94 0.01 -3.53
C PHE A 26 19.05 0.67 -2.71
N GLU A 27 20.33 0.48 -3.08
CA GLU A 27 21.46 1.04 -2.32
C GLU A 27 21.55 2.57 -2.46
N ASP A 28 21.17 3.13 -3.61
CA ASP A 28 21.10 4.59 -3.79
C ASP A 28 19.97 5.19 -2.93
N THR A 29 18.76 4.62 -2.99
CA THR A 29 17.62 5.05 -2.17
C THR A 29 17.93 4.94 -0.67
N LYS A 30 18.56 3.83 -0.25
CA LYS A 30 19.01 3.61 1.14
C LYS A 30 20.02 4.66 1.58
N ARG A 31 20.99 5.01 0.73
CA ARG A 31 21.97 6.06 1.01
C ARG A 31 21.27 7.40 1.25
N GLU A 32 20.40 7.82 0.32
CA GLU A 32 19.67 9.09 0.40
C GLU A 32 18.79 9.17 1.66
N LEU A 33 18.02 8.11 1.96
CA LEU A 33 17.20 8.05 3.17
C LEU A 33 18.04 8.17 4.45
N CYS A 34 19.19 7.48 4.49
CA CYS A 34 20.08 7.55 5.65
C CYS A 34 20.74 8.92 5.82
N GLU A 35 21.13 9.57 4.72
CA GLU A 35 21.69 10.93 4.74
C GLU A 35 20.66 11.95 5.22
N TYR A 36 19.43 11.88 4.70
CA TYR A 36 18.34 12.74 5.15
C TYR A 36 18.00 12.51 6.62
N ALA A 37 17.91 11.25 7.06
CA ALA A 37 17.66 10.92 8.46
C ALA A 37 18.75 11.47 9.39
N LYS A 38 20.03 11.39 9.00
CA LYS A 38 21.14 11.99 9.74
C LYS A 38 20.97 13.50 9.88
N SER A 39 20.57 14.19 8.81
CA SER A 39 20.33 15.64 8.84
C SER A 39 19.22 16.03 9.83
N CYS A 40 18.24 15.15 10.02
CA CYS A 40 17.14 15.29 10.99
C CYS A 40 17.48 14.79 12.40
N GLY A 41 18.71 14.33 12.65
CA GLY A 41 19.13 13.76 13.94
C GLY A 41 18.52 12.38 14.26
N LEU A 42 18.02 11.66 13.26
CA LEU A 42 17.45 10.31 13.38
C LEU A 42 18.49 9.24 13.05
N LYS A 43 18.63 8.23 13.93
CA LYS A 43 19.43 7.04 13.61
C LYS A 43 18.57 6.03 12.84
N LEU A 44 18.59 6.14 11.51
CA LEU A 44 17.91 5.24 10.60
C LEU A 44 18.83 4.07 10.18
N MET A 45 18.28 2.87 10.16
CA MET A 45 18.84 1.68 9.51
C MET A 45 17.87 1.24 8.44
N VAL A 46 18.32 1.13 7.20
CA VAL A 46 17.53 0.63 6.07
C VAL A 46 18.17 -0.66 5.57
N GLU A 47 17.36 -1.69 5.37
CA GLU A 47 17.79 -2.99 4.85
C GLU A 47 16.70 -3.60 3.96
N GLU A 48 17.09 -4.63 3.21
CA GLU A 48 16.23 -5.38 2.31
C GLU A 48 16.35 -6.86 2.64
N LYS A 49 15.22 -7.54 2.84
CA LYS A 49 15.19 -8.95 3.29
C LYS A 49 14.06 -9.73 2.65
N GLY A 50 14.23 -11.05 2.56
CA GLY A 50 13.10 -11.96 2.34
C GLY A 50 12.18 -11.99 3.57
N LEU A 51 10.91 -12.36 3.36
CA LEU A 51 9.93 -12.45 4.45
C LEU A 51 10.36 -13.48 5.50
N GLU A 52 10.86 -14.64 5.07
CA GLU A 52 11.33 -15.74 5.92
C GLU A 52 12.59 -15.35 6.73
N GLU A 53 13.48 -14.57 6.11
CA GLU A 53 14.67 -14.04 6.76
C GLU A 53 14.28 -13.09 7.90
N LEU A 54 13.33 -12.17 7.63
CA LEU A 54 12.81 -11.23 8.64
C LEU A 54 12.15 -11.98 9.80
N VAL A 55 11.32 -12.98 9.49
CA VAL A 55 10.66 -13.83 10.51
C VAL A 55 11.70 -14.49 11.41
N SER A 56 12.76 -15.05 10.81
CA SER A 56 13.83 -15.73 11.52
C SER A 56 14.59 -14.78 12.44
N GLU A 57 14.95 -13.59 11.96
CA GLU A 57 15.63 -12.56 12.75
C GLU A 57 14.80 -12.15 13.97
N ILE A 58 13.52 -11.81 13.77
CA ILE A 58 12.65 -11.36 14.86
C ILE A 58 12.45 -12.47 15.88
N LYS A 59 12.24 -13.72 15.44
CA LYS A 59 12.08 -14.87 16.35
C LYS A 59 13.36 -15.15 17.14
N ILE A 60 14.55 -15.01 16.52
CA ILE A 60 15.84 -15.15 17.23
C ILE A 60 16.02 -14.04 18.27
N MET A 61 15.72 -12.79 17.91
CA MET A 61 15.79 -11.67 18.85
C MET A 61 14.87 -11.89 20.06
N ASN A 62 13.64 -12.36 19.81
CA ASN A 62 12.67 -12.66 20.86
C ASN A 62 13.17 -13.80 21.79
N LYS A 63 13.71 -14.90 21.22
CA LYS A 63 14.26 -16.03 21.99
C LYS A 63 15.45 -15.65 22.87
N ARG A 64 16.29 -14.70 22.42
CA ARG A 64 17.44 -14.19 23.18
C ARG A 64 17.05 -13.25 24.32
N GLY A 65 15.75 -13.04 24.57
CA GLY A 65 15.26 -12.12 25.59
C GLY A 65 15.57 -10.66 25.28
N ALA A 66 15.84 -10.33 24.01
CA ALA A 66 16.04 -8.94 23.62
C ALA A 66 14.77 -8.13 23.91
N ARG A 67 14.95 -6.84 24.22
CA ARG A 67 13.82 -5.94 24.49
C ARG A 67 12.86 -5.97 23.30
N LYS A 68 11.61 -6.38 23.54
CA LYS A 68 10.55 -6.34 22.54
C LYS A 68 10.42 -4.93 21.99
N VAL A 69 10.34 -4.84 20.67
CA VAL A 69 10.19 -3.58 19.92
C VAL A 69 8.75 -3.40 19.47
N PHE A 70 8.38 -2.15 19.17
CA PHE A 70 7.14 -1.86 18.46
C PHE A 70 7.31 -2.30 17.00
N LEU A 71 6.38 -3.10 16.49
CA LEU A 71 6.40 -3.58 15.11
C LEU A 71 5.32 -2.86 14.29
N ALA A 72 5.73 -2.20 13.21
CA ALA A 72 4.83 -1.59 12.25
C ALA A 72 5.02 -2.28 10.90
N PHE A 73 3.96 -2.87 10.37
CA PHE A 73 3.97 -3.49 9.04
C PHE A 73 3.13 -2.62 8.10
N ASN A 74 3.72 -2.23 6.97
CA ASN A 74 3.05 -1.45 5.95
C ASN A 74 2.90 -2.30 4.68
N LEU A 75 1.68 -2.40 4.17
CA LEU A 75 1.36 -3.14 2.96
C LEU A 75 0.56 -2.22 2.02
N MET A 76 1.12 -1.95 0.84
CA MET A 76 0.47 -1.18 -0.23
C MET A 76 0.27 -2.10 -1.42
N ILE A 77 -0.97 -2.22 -1.91
CA ILE A 77 -1.32 -3.02 -3.08
C ILE A 77 -2.19 -2.19 -4.03
N GLY A 78 -2.23 -2.56 -5.31
CA GLY A 78 -3.16 -1.92 -6.25
C GLY A 78 -2.78 -0.50 -6.69
N LEU A 79 -1.57 -0.05 -6.34
CA LEU A 79 -1.08 1.24 -6.81
C LEU A 79 -0.46 1.07 -8.20
N SER A 80 -0.97 1.82 -9.18
CA SER A 80 -0.51 1.75 -10.58
C SER A 80 1.00 1.95 -10.74
N HIS A 81 1.64 2.74 -9.86
CA HIS A 81 3.08 2.97 -9.89
C HIS A 81 3.93 1.87 -9.23
N MET A 82 3.31 0.94 -8.50
CA MET A 82 4.00 -0.20 -7.88
C MET A 82 4.13 -1.41 -8.82
N GLY A 83 3.69 -1.27 -10.07
CA GLY A 83 3.74 -2.33 -11.06
C GLY A 83 2.71 -3.44 -10.83
N MET A 84 2.56 -4.28 -11.85
CA MET A 84 1.69 -5.45 -11.80
C MET A 84 2.50 -6.64 -11.29
N VAL A 85 2.08 -7.18 -10.14
CA VAL A 85 2.70 -8.34 -9.51
C VAL A 85 1.73 -9.51 -9.65
N ARG A 86 2.20 -10.64 -10.19
CA ARG A 86 1.42 -11.87 -10.23
C ARG A 86 1.14 -12.34 -8.81
N ASN A 87 0.00 -13.00 -8.58
CA ASN A 87 -0.36 -13.51 -7.26
C ASN A 87 -0.36 -12.43 -6.14
N ARG A 88 -0.52 -11.15 -6.49
CA ARG A 88 -0.50 -10.00 -5.56
C ARG A 88 -1.32 -10.26 -4.31
N ARG A 89 -2.56 -10.76 -4.48
CA ARG A 89 -3.44 -11.10 -3.36
C ARG A 89 -2.85 -12.15 -2.43
N LYS A 90 -2.40 -13.27 -2.98
CA LYS A 90 -1.82 -14.38 -2.22
C LYS A 90 -0.61 -13.91 -1.41
N ASN A 91 0.32 -13.19 -2.05
CA ASN A 91 1.52 -12.65 -1.40
C ASN A 91 1.16 -11.66 -0.29
N ALA A 92 0.15 -10.83 -0.53
CA ALA A 92 -0.35 -9.86 0.44
C ALA A 92 -1.02 -10.56 1.66
N LEU A 93 -1.79 -11.63 1.43
CA LEU A 93 -2.38 -12.45 2.51
C LEU A 93 -1.31 -13.16 3.35
N GLU A 94 -0.28 -13.70 2.70
CA GLU A 94 0.86 -14.32 3.38
C GLU A 94 1.60 -13.31 4.27
N PHE A 95 1.88 -12.12 3.72
CA PHE A 95 2.48 -11.03 4.47
C PHE A 95 1.64 -10.64 5.70
N LEU A 96 0.32 -10.49 5.56
CA LEU A 96 -0.57 -10.16 6.67
C LEU A 96 -0.56 -11.23 7.77
N LYS A 97 -0.63 -12.51 7.38
CA LYS A 97 -0.57 -13.64 8.33
C LYS A 97 0.73 -13.62 9.13
N VAL A 98 1.84 -13.36 8.46
CA VAL A 98 3.16 -13.25 9.10
C VAL A 98 3.24 -12.01 10.01
N ALA A 99 2.78 -10.85 9.53
CA ALA A 99 2.76 -9.62 10.31
C ALA A 99 1.97 -9.79 11.61
N GLU A 100 0.78 -10.41 11.52
CA GLU A 100 -0.06 -10.70 12.68
C GLU A 100 0.63 -11.64 13.68
N ASP A 101 1.22 -12.76 13.22
CA ASP A 101 1.98 -13.70 14.05
C ASP A 101 3.09 -12.99 14.82
N LEU A 102 3.87 -12.16 14.11
CA LEU A 102 5.00 -11.44 14.70
C LEU A 102 4.56 -10.37 15.70
N ILE A 103 3.49 -9.62 15.41
CA ILE A 103 2.94 -8.64 16.35
C ILE A 103 2.47 -9.33 17.63
N LYS A 104 1.70 -10.42 17.52
CA LYS A 104 1.13 -11.13 18.67
C LYS A 104 2.19 -11.84 19.52
N ASN A 105 3.18 -12.47 18.88
CA ASN A 105 4.11 -13.37 19.58
C ASN A 105 5.47 -12.74 19.90
N CYS A 106 5.91 -11.75 19.12
CA CYS A 106 7.26 -11.17 19.23
C CYS A 106 7.28 -9.67 19.55
N GLY A 107 6.24 -8.93 19.16
CA GLY A 107 6.12 -7.48 19.41
C GLY A 107 5.84 -7.14 20.88
N SER A 108 6.20 -5.92 21.29
CA SER A 108 5.67 -5.34 22.54
C SER A 108 4.25 -4.81 22.35
N LYS A 109 4.01 -4.26 21.16
CA LYS A 109 2.77 -3.78 20.54
C LYS A 109 3.04 -3.74 19.04
N GLY A 110 2.00 -3.56 18.23
CA GLY A 110 2.22 -3.32 16.82
C GLY A 110 1.01 -2.79 16.08
N MET A 111 1.25 -2.45 14.83
CA MET A 111 0.21 -2.03 13.90
C MET A 111 0.47 -2.57 12.50
N ILE A 112 -0.62 -2.72 11.75
CA ILE A 112 -0.60 -2.94 10.31
C ILE A 112 -1.28 -1.73 9.67
N THR A 113 -0.59 -1.10 8.71
CA THR A 113 -1.18 -0.14 7.79
C THR A 113 -1.35 -0.83 6.43
N PHE A 114 -2.57 -0.78 5.91
CA PHE A 114 -2.91 -1.41 4.65
C PHE A 114 -3.45 -0.36 3.69
N GLY A 115 -2.89 -0.29 2.48
CA GLY A 115 -3.38 0.58 1.41
C GLY A 115 -3.78 -0.24 0.19
N ASP A 116 -4.97 0.04 -0.33
CA ASP A 116 -5.56 -0.60 -1.50
C ASP A 116 -5.91 0.45 -2.55
N GLY A 117 -5.20 0.41 -3.67
CA GLY A 117 -5.45 1.27 -4.83
C GLY A 117 -6.38 0.68 -5.88
N ASP A 118 -6.69 -0.61 -5.80
CA ASP A 118 -7.57 -1.25 -6.76
C ASP A 118 -9.06 -1.12 -6.34
N VAL A 119 -9.32 -0.67 -5.10
CA VAL A 119 -10.67 -0.36 -4.57
C VAL A 119 -11.63 -1.56 -4.68
N PHE A 120 -11.05 -2.76 -4.68
CA PHE A 120 -11.72 -4.00 -5.05
C PHE A 120 -12.88 -4.38 -4.13
N GLU A 121 -12.80 -4.02 -2.85
CA GLU A 121 -13.82 -4.29 -1.84
C GLU A 121 -15.21 -3.75 -2.23
N LYS A 122 -15.29 -2.54 -2.82
CA LYS A 122 -16.58 -2.00 -3.31
C LYS A 122 -17.08 -2.74 -4.55
N LEU A 123 -16.16 -3.22 -5.38
CA LEU A 123 -16.45 -4.01 -6.57
C LEU A 123 -16.74 -5.47 -6.24
N LYS A 124 -16.40 -5.97 -5.05
CA LYS A 124 -16.67 -7.35 -4.62
C LYS A 124 -18.17 -7.67 -4.57
N ASN A 125 -19.02 -6.66 -4.38
CA ASN A 125 -20.47 -6.78 -4.49
C ASN A 125 -20.96 -6.90 -5.95
N SER A 126 -20.07 -6.87 -6.95
CA SER A 126 -20.40 -7.12 -8.35
C SER A 126 -20.74 -8.60 -8.56
N LEU A 127 -22.03 -8.90 -8.64
CA LEU A 127 -22.52 -10.27 -8.87
C LEU A 127 -22.06 -10.87 -10.21
N ASN A 128 -21.66 -10.03 -11.18
CA ASN A 128 -21.26 -10.45 -12.52
C ASN A 128 -20.06 -9.64 -13.04
N PHE A 129 -19.37 -10.18 -14.05
CA PHE A 129 -18.19 -9.55 -14.64
C PHE A 129 -18.50 -8.21 -15.30
N LYS A 130 -19.73 -8.01 -15.82
CA LYS A 130 -20.11 -6.75 -16.45
C LYS A 130 -20.05 -5.58 -15.48
N SER A 131 -20.65 -5.70 -14.29
CA SER A 131 -20.59 -4.62 -13.30
C SER A 131 -19.17 -4.44 -12.72
N PHE A 132 -18.39 -5.52 -12.62
CA PHE A 132 -16.97 -5.42 -12.29
C PHE A 132 -16.18 -4.60 -13.32
N PHE A 133 -16.37 -4.90 -14.61
CA PHE A 133 -15.72 -4.22 -15.72
C PHE A 133 -16.12 -2.73 -15.79
N GLU A 134 -17.41 -2.42 -15.69
CA GLU A 134 -17.92 -1.05 -15.67
C GLU A 134 -17.34 -0.26 -14.48
N GLY A 135 -17.25 -0.88 -13.31
CA GLY A 135 -16.66 -0.27 -12.13
C GLY A 135 -15.16 0.06 -12.31
N ASN A 136 -14.38 -0.85 -12.91
CA ASN A 136 -12.98 -0.59 -13.25
C ASN A 136 -12.85 0.55 -14.27
N LEU A 137 -13.71 0.61 -15.30
CA LEU A 137 -13.71 1.72 -16.25
C LEU A 137 -13.95 3.07 -15.56
N VAL A 138 -14.91 3.13 -14.64
CA VAL A 138 -15.17 4.35 -13.85
C VAL A 138 -13.96 4.73 -13.01
N HIS A 139 -13.36 3.76 -12.32
CA HIS A 139 -12.17 3.96 -11.50
C HIS A 139 -10.98 4.51 -12.31
N TYR A 140 -10.58 3.82 -13.38
CA TYR A 140 -9.41 4.25 -14.18
C TYR A 140 -9.66 5.53 -14.95
N LYS A 141 -10.90 5.80 -15.39
CA LYS A 141 -11.26 7.11 -15.94
C LYS A 141 -11.07 8.21 -14.91
N ALA A 142 -11.55 8.03 -13.68
CA ALA A 142 -11.37 9.00 -12.61
C ALA A 142 -9.89 9.20 -12.28
N LEU A 143 -9.08 8.13 -12.27
CA LEU A 143 -7.64 8.22 -12.05
C LEU A 143 -6.95 9.04 -13.14
N LEU A 144 -7.24 8.78 -14.42
CA LEU A 144 -6.69 9.52 -15.56
C LEU A 144 -7.10 10.99 -15.53
N GLU A 145 -8.37 11.30 -15.28
CA GLU A 145 -8.83 12.69 -15.10
C GLU A 145 -8.10 13.39 -13.95
N SER A 146 -7.88 12.66 -12.85
CA SER A 146 -7.18 13.18 -11.69
C SER A 146 -5.72 13.49 -12.02
N ILE A 147 -5.02 12.61 -12.75
CA ILE A 147 -3.66 12.86 -13.23
C ILE A 147 -3.65 14.07 -14.15
N GLU A 148 -4.54 14.12 -15.14
CA GLU A 148 -4.64 15.26 -16.05
C GLU A 148 -4.79 16.59 -15.34
N SER A 149 -5.61 16.66 -14.28
CA SER A 149 -5.80 17.88 -13.49
C SER A 149 -4.55 18.37 -12.76
N GLN A 150 -3.61 17.48 -12.44
CA GLN A 150 -2.41 17.83 -11.66
C GLN A 150 -1.24 18.31 -12.54
N PHE A 151 -1.30 18.06 -13.85
CA PHE A 151 -0.22 18.43 -14.77
C PHE A 151 -0.61 19.66 -15.59
N SER A 152 0.15 20.75 -15.45
CA SER A 152 0.04 21.86 -16.41
C SER A 152 0.41 21.40 -17.83
N GLU A 153 -0.11 22.08 -18.86
CA GLU A 153 0.18 21.77 -20.27
C GLU A 153 1.68 21.66 -20.60
N LYS A 154 2.52 22.44 -19.90
CA LYS A 154 3.98 22.45 -20.05
C LYS A 154 4.64 21.11 -19.67
N PHE A 155 3.97 20.32 -18.83
CA PHE A 155 4.41 19.01 -18.38
C PHE A 155 3.64 17.86 -19.04
N SER A 156 3.01 18.11 -20.20
CA SER A 156 2.26 17.10 -20.98
C SER A 156 3.05 15.81 -21.24
N LYS A 157 4.36 15.89 -21.53
CA LYS A 157 5.20 14.69 -21.71
C LYS A 157 5.33 13.87 -20.42
N ALA A 158 5.47 14.53 -19.27
CA ALA A 158 5.54 13.85 -17.98
C ALA A 158 4.18 13.22 -17.63
N ARG A 159 3.08 13.93 -17.93
CA ARG A 159 1.72 13.38 -17.80
C ARG A 159 1.55 12.10 -18.63
N ILE A 160 1.87 12.17 -19.92
CA ILE A 160 1.78 11.03 -20.84
C ILE A 160 2.66 9.88 -20.35
N ALA A 161 3.87 10.15 -19.85
CA ALA A 161 4.72 9.12 -19.27
C ALA A 161 4.07 8.46 -18.05
N CYS A 162 3.45 9.23 -17.14
CA CYS A 162 2.72 8.67 -16.00
C CYS A 162 1.53 7.80 -16.44
N GLU A 163 0.74 8.28 -17.40
CA GLU A 163 -0.41 7.56 -17.94
C GLU A 163 0.02 6.25 -18.61
N VAL A 164 1.06 6.30 -19.46
CA VAL A 164 1.51 5.15 -20.27
C VAL A 164 2.30 4.13 -19.45
N LEU A 165 3.19 4.58 -18.55
CA LEU A 165 4.08 3.67 -17.81
C LEU A 165 3.41 3.06 -16.58
N PHE A 166 2.48 3.77 -15.94
CA PHE A 166 1.88 3.32 -14.69
C PHE A 166 0.41 2.92 -14.85
N VAL A 167 -0.41 3.70 -15.57
CA VAL A 167 -1.87 3.48 -15.59
C VAL A 167 -2.31 2.54 -16.71
N ALA A 168 -1.83 2.75 -17.94
CA ALA A 168 -2.22 1.95 -19.10
C ALA A 168 -1.99 0.43 -18.91
N PRO A 169 -0.90 -0.05 -18.29
CA PRO A 169 -0.69 -1.48 -18.02
C PRO A 169 -1.75 -2.07 -17.07
N CYS A 170 -2.48 -1.22 -16.34
CA CYS A 170 -3.53 -1.66 -15.43
C CYS A 170 -4.92 -1.79 -16.08
N ILE A 171 -5.06 -1.37 -17.33
CA ILE A 171 -6.34 -1.37 -18.07
C ILE A 171 -6.34 -2.54 -19.06
N SER A 172 -6.80 -3.70 -18.61
CA SER A 172 -6.82 -4.93 -19.40
C SER A 172 -8.04 -5.78 -19.03
N SER A 173 -8.91 -6.04 -20.01
CA SER A 173 -10.12 -6.84 -19.79
C SER A 173 -9.80 -8.28 -19.38
N CYS A 174 -8.68 -8.84 -19.89
CA CYS A 174 -8.24 -10.18 -19.54
C CYS A 174 -7.75 -10.25 -18.09
N ASP A 175 -6.92 -9.28 -17.67
CA ASP A 175 -6.40 -9.25 -16.30
C ASP A 175 -7.52 -8.95 -15.31
N TRP A 176 -8.48 -8.09 -15.68
CA TRP A 176 -9.67 -7.83 -14.88
C TRP A 176 -10.58 -9.07 -14.77
N LEU A 177 -10.72 -9.86 -15.84
CA LEU A 177 -11.49 -11.11 -15.79
C LEU A 177 -10.85 -12.11 -14.83
N GLN A 178 -9.54 -12.34 -14.97
CA GLN A 178 -8.79 -13.20 -14.05
C GLN A 178 -8.92 -12.72 -12.60
N THR A 179 -8.73 -11.42 -12.38
CA THR A 179 -8.85 -10.79 -11.07
C THR A 179 -10.23 -10.99 -10.45
N TRP A 180 -11.30 -10.89 -11.26
CA TRP A 180 -12.67 -11.12 -10.82
C TRP A 180 -12.96 -12.59 -10.52
N GLU A 181 -12.38 -13.52 -11.28
CA GLU A 181 -12.47 -14.96 -11.00
C GLU A 181 -11.77 -15.33 -9.69
N GLU A 182 -10.57 -14.78 -9.45
CA GLU A 182 -9.83 -14.95 -8.18
C GLU A 182 -10.61 -14.38 -6.98
N MET A 183 -11.30 -13.25 -7.13
CA MET A 183 -12.14 -12.70 -6.05
C MET A 183 -13.31 -13.60 -5.66
N LYS A 184 -13.79 -14.44 -6.57
CA LYS A 184 -14.89 -15.36 -6.26
C LYS A 184 -14.42 -16.55 -5.44
N SER A 185 -13.17 -16.97 -5.62
CA SER A 185 -12.57 -18.04 -4.82
C SER A 185 -12.04 -17.54 -3.49
N ASP A 186 -11.59 -16.28 -3.44
CA ASP A 186 -10.87 -15.73 -2.31
C ASP A 186 -11.81 -14.97 -1.35
N GLY A 187 -11.55 -15.14 -0.04
CA GLY A 187 -12.30 -14.47 1.03
C GLY A 187 -12.17 -12.94 1.01
N ASP A 188 -12.77 -12.28 2.00
CA ASP A 188 -12.54 -10.84 2.21
C ASP A 188 -11.13 -10.66 2.81
N PHE A 189 -10.34 -9.82 2.12
CA PHE A 189 -8.94 -9.59 2.44
C PHE A 189 -8.79 -8.90 3.81
N GLN A 190 -9.70 -7.99 4.15
CA GLN A 190 -9.73 -7.34 5.46
C GLN A 190 -10.28 -8.27 6.55
N ALA A 191 -11.23 -9.15 6.20
CA ALA A 191 -11.74 -10.15 7.14
C ALA A 191 -10.67 -11.16 7.60
N GLU A 192 -9.55 -11.30 6.87
CA GLU A 192 -8.43 -12.11 7.30
C GLU A 192 -7.58 -11.45 8.40
N ILE A 193 -7.66 -10.12 8.58
CA ILE A 193 -6.90 -9.41 9.62
C ILE A 193 -7.63 -9.57 10.96
N ARG A 194 -7.05 -10.36 11.88
CA ARG A 194 -7.65 -10.62 13.21
C ARG A 194 -7.07 -9.73 14.31
N LEU A 195 -6.66 -8.52 13.92
CA LEU A 195 -6.25 -7.46 14.84
C LEU A 195 -7.42 -6.52 15.12
N GLU A 196 -7.33 -5.76 16.20
CA GLU A 196 -8.36 -4.77 16.51
C GLU A 196 -8.26 -3.62 15.51
N SER A 197 -9.41 -3.27 14.95
CA SER A 197 -9.55 -2.12 14.06
C SER A 197 -9.21 -0.83 14.83
N GLY A 198 -8.22 -0.09 14.34
CA GLY A 198 -7.75 1.12 15.01
C GLY A 198 -8.44 2.37 14.48
N SER A 199 -9.10 3.15 15.34
CA SER A 199 -9.63 4.45 14.91
C SER A 199 -8.50 5.40 14.47
N LEU A 200 -8.67 5.98 13.29
CA LEU A 200 -7.83 7.06 12.77
C LEU A 200 -8.20 8.38 13.44
N SER A 201 -7.19 9.13 13.86
CA SER A 201 -7.44 10.44 14.47
C SER A 201 -7.89 11.47 13.42
N LYS A 202 -8.70 12.44 13.84
CA LYS A 202 -9.06 13.60 12.99
C LYS A 202 -7.83 14.38 12.51
N ASN A 203 -6.70 14.32 13.24
CA ASN A 203 -5.46 14.98 12.84
C ASN A 203 -4.89 14.37 11.55
N VAL A 204 -4.97 13.04 11.38
CA VAL A 204 -4.54 12.37 10.14
C VAL A 204 -5.35 12.88 8.96
N LEU A 205 -6.67 13.02 9.12
CA LEU A 205 -7.53 13.57 8.08
C LEU A 205 -7.17 15.03 7.76
N MET A 206 -6.81 15.83 8.76
CA MET A 206 -6.38 17.22 8.56
C MET A 206 -5.04 17.31 7.81
N GLU A 207 -4.08 16.44 8.14
CA GLU A 207 -2.80 16.36 7.42
C GLU A 207 -3.01 15.99 5.95
N VAL A 208 -3.87 15.01 5.67
CA VAL A 208 -4.20 14.62 4.29
C VAL A 208 -4.89 15.77 3.56
N LYS A 209 -5.84 16.46 4.20
CA LYS A 209 -6.48 17.65 3.61
C LYS A 209 -5.50 18.78 3.33
N GLU A 210 -4.47 18.95 4.16
CA GLU A 210 -3.43 19.94 3.94
C GLU A 210 -2.56 19.59 2.73
N VAL A 211 -2.20 18.32 2.56
CA VAL A 211 -1.51 17.83 1.36
C VAL A 211 -2.35 18.09 0.10
N LEU A 212 -3.66 17.88 0.19
CA LEU A 212 -4.60 18.10 -0.91
C LEU A 212 -4.93 19.58 -1.15
N ARG A 213 -4.58 20.51 -0.24
CA ARG A 213 -4.97 21.93 -0.35
C ARG A 213 -4.37 22.60 -1.58
N GLY A 214 -3.22 22.11 -2.07
CA GLY A 214 -2.59 22.58 -3.30
C GLY A 214 -3.14 21.93 -4.58
N CYS A 215 -3.97 20.89 -4.45
CA CYS A 215 -4.60 20.18 -5.55
C CYS A 215 -5.98 20.80 -5.85
N GLU A 216 -6.52 20.55 -7.03
CA GLU A 216 -7.89 20.98 -7.37
C GLU A 216 -8.91 20.50 -6.33
N SER A 217 -9.97 21.28 -6.12
CA SER A 217 -11.05 21.02 -5.15
C SER A 217 -11.86 19.74 -5.40
N SER A 218 -11.54 19.00 -6.47
CA SER A 218 -12.18 17.75 -6.86
C SER A 218 -11.77 16.56 -6.01
N TYR A 219 -10.62 16.64 -5.32
CA TYR A 219 -10.21 15.62 -4.35
C TYR A 219 -10.95 15.75 -3.03
N GLN A 220 -11.36 14.61 -2.48
CA GLN A 220 -11.97 14.53 -1.16
C GLN A 220 -11.34 13.40 -0.36
N ALA A 221 -11.06 13.68 0.91
CA ALA A 221 -10.63 12.69 1.87
C ALA A 221 -11.64 12.61 3.01
N ARG A 222 -11.97 11.40 3.44
CA ARG A 222 -12.82 11.16 4.61
C ARG A 222 -12.37 9.92 5.37
N ILE A 223 -12.71 9.90 6.66
CA ILE A 223 -12.59 8.71 7.49
C ILE A 223 -13.93 7.97 7.43
N GLU A 224 -13.89 6.67 7.19
CA GLU A 224 -15.04 5.75 7.18
C GLU A 224 -14.68 4.41 7.88
N GLY A 225 -15.56 3.42 7.77
CA GLY A 225 -15.43 2.13 8.46
C GLY A 225 -16.12 2.12 9.83
N GLY A 226 -16.55 0.94 10.28
CA GLY A 226 -17.35 0.79 11.51
C GLY A 226 -16.69 1.34 12.77
N ASN A 227 -15.35 1.36 12.80
CA ASN A 227 -14.54 1.89 13.90
C ASN A 227 -13.68 3.10 13.48
N GLU A 228 -14.05 3.80 12.41
CA GLU A 228 -13.29 4.94 11.85
C GLU A 228 -11.84 4.56 11.50
N ASN A 229 -11.62 3.32 11.07
CA ASN A 229 -10.29 2.76 10.80
C ASN A 229 -9.85 2.93 9.35
N GLU A 230 -10.74 3.38 8.47
CA GLU A 230 -10.46 3.55 7.06
C GLU A 230 -10.35 5.02 6.68
N LEU A 231 -9.37 5.36 5.86
CA LEU A 231 -9.27 6.64 5.17
C LEU A 231 -9.50 6.39 3.69
N VAL A 232 -10.41 7.13 3.08
CA VAL A 232 -10.71 7.04 1.66
C VAL A 232 -10.38 8.34 0.95
N LEU A 233 -9.66 8.22 -0.16
CA LEU A 233 -9.38 9.30 -1.11
C LEU A 233 -10.23 9.12 -2.36
N GLU A 234 -10.93 10.18 -2.75
CA GLU A 234 -11.80 10.19 -3.91
C GLU A 234 -11.51 11.35 -4.85
N TRP A 235 -11.83 11.14 -6.11
CA TRP A 235 -11.86 12.15 -7.17
C TRP A 235 -13.27 12.26 -7.73
N LYS A 236 -13.90 13.42 -7.57
CA LYS A 236 -15.29 13.69 -8.03
C LYS A 236 -16.29 12.59 -7.60
N GLY A 237 -16.15 12.10 -6.37
CA GLY A 237 -17.00 11.05 -5.79
C GLY A 237 -16.65 9.61 -6.22
N THR A 238 -15.62 9.43 -7.05
CA THR A 238 -15.08 8.11 -7.39
C THR A 238 -13.89 7.82 -6.47
N GLN A 239 -13.94 6.71 -5.75
CA GLN A 239 -12.85 6.29 -4.89
C GLN A 239 -11.63 5.86 -5.70
N LEU A 240 -10.48 6.44 -5.34
CA LEU A 240 -9.19 6.13 -5.93
C LEU A 240 -8.35 5.26 -5.00
N LEU A 241 -8.28 5.60 -3.72
CA LEU A 241 -7.46 4.87 -2.75
C LEU A 241 -8.22 4.64 -1.45
N ARG A 242 -7.91 3.54 -0.79
CA ARG A 242 -8.31 3.26 0.59
C ARG A 242 -7.11 2.91 1.43
N PHE A 243 -7.11 3.36 2.67
CA PHE A 243 -6.13 3.00 3.67
C PHE A 243 -6.87 2.51 4.90
N SER A 244 -6.33 1.51 5.59
CA SER A 244 -6.85 1.05 6.87
C SER A 244 -5.72 0.82 7.88
N ILE A 245 -6.06 0.98 9.16
CA ILE A 245 -5.14 0.74 10.27
C ILE A 245 -5.69 -0.29 11.25
N TRP A 246 -4.82 -1.19 11.68
CA TRP A 246 -5.12 -2.29 12.58
C TRP A 246 -4.05 -2.36 13.66
N LYS A 247 -4.43 -2.58 14.91
CA LYS A 247 -3.53 -2.50 16.06
C LYS A 247 -3.78 -3.61 17.09
N ASN A 248 -2.78 -3.83 17.93
CA ASN A 248 -2.79 -4.67 19.13
C ASN A 248 -2.58 -3.79 20.37
#